data_AF-A0A8S2ZYH6-F1
#
_entry.id   AF-A0A8S2ZYH6-F1
#
_cell.length_a   1.000
_cell.length_b   1.000
_cell.length_c   1.000
_cell.angle_alpha   90.00
_cell.angle_beta   90.00
_cell.angle_gamma   90.00
#
_symmetry.space_group_name_H-M   'P 1'
#
loop_
_entity.id
_entity.type
_entity.pdbx_description
1 polymer ?
#
loop_
_entity_poly.entity_id
_entity_poly.type
_entity_poly.pdbx_seq_one_letter_code
_entity_poly.pdbx_strand_id
1 'polypeptide(L)'
;LIVEESELPIKSIEVQLLRVETCGCAEGFSRDSTEIQNIQIGDGNVVRKIAIPILMLFPRTFTCPTLLTVNFKIEFELSIVLVFEDDRMVSENFPIKLTRY
;
A
#
# COMPACT_ATOMS: atom_id res chain seq x y z
N LEU A 1 -1.77 12.27 -5.97
CA LEU A 1 -0.33 12.25 -5.62
C LEU A 1 0.38 13.29 -6.46
N ILE A 2 1.28 14.09 -5.88
CA ILE A 2 2.08 15.07 -6.63
C ILE A 2 3.54 14.79 -6.30
N VAL A 3 4.38 14.63 -7.33
CA VAL A 3 5.83 14.63 -7.14
C VAL A 3 6.28 16.07 -7.03
N GLU A 4 6.62 16.51 -5.83
CA GLU A 4 7.09 17.89 -5.60
C GLU A 4 8.51 18.08 -6.12
N GLU A 5 9.44 17.21 -5.75
CA GLU A 5 10.85 17.25 -6.14
C GLU A 5 11.42 15.83 -6.12
N SER A 6 12.40 15.56 -7.00
CA SER A 6 13.16 14.31 -6.99
C SER A 6 14.47 14.52 -7.75
N GLU A 7 15.60 14.33 -7.06
CA GLU A 7 16.95 14.39 -7.64
C GLU A 7 17.23 13.18 -8.54
N LEU A 8 16.67 12.01 -8.19
CA LEU A 8 16.79 10.80 -8.99
C LEU A 8 15.61 10.65 -9.95
N PRO A 9 15.83 10.12 -11.16
CA PRO A 9 14.73 9.77 -12.07
C PRO A 9 13.91 8.63 -11.47
N ILE A 10 12.59 8.87 -11.37
CA ILE A 10 11.62 7.89 -10.87
C ILE A 10 11.18 7.02 -12.05
N LYS A 11 11.44 5.73 -12.01
CA LYS A 11 11.08 4.75 -13.04
C LYS A 11 9.60 4.38 -12.99
N SER A 12 9.06 4.16 -11.79
CA SER A 12 7.63 3.91 -11.59
C SER A 12 7.13 4.47 -10.26
N ILE A 13 5.83 4.75 -10.21
CA ILE A 13 5.10 5.01 -8.97
C ILE A 13 3.97 4.00 -8.90
N GLU A 14 3.90 3.27 -7.80
CA GLU A 14 2.95 2.19 -7.58
C GLU A 14 2.16 2.46 -6.30
N VAL A 15 0.89 2.04 -6.32
CA VAL A 15 0.03 2.04 -5.14
C VAL A 15 -0.35 0.60 -4.85
N GLN A 16 0.07 0.12 -3.69
CA GLN A 16 -0.22 -1.22 -3.22
C GLN A 16 -1.29 -1.18 -2.14
N LEU A 17 -2.17 -2.18 -2.16
CA LEU A 17 -3.04 -2.50 -1.05
C LEU A 17 -2.47 -3.72 -0.34
N LEU A 18 -2.13 -3.54 0.93
CA LEU A 18 -1.63 -4.59 1.81
C LEU A 18 -2.75 -5.02 2.75
N ARG A 19 -2.93 -6.33 2.89
CA ARG A 19 -3.73 -6.94 3.96
C ARG A 19 -2.77 -7.40 5.04
N VAL A 20 -2.95 -6.87 6.24
CA VAL A 20 -2.13 -7.19 7.40
C VAL A 20 -2.93 -8.07 8.34
N GLU A 21 -2.47 -9.29 8.56
CA GLU A 21 -3.11 -10.23 9.48
C GLU A 21 -2.24 -10.40 10.71
N THR A 22 -2.84 -10.20 11.87
CA THR A 22 -2.17 -10.45 13.16
C THR A 22 -2.88 -11.57 13.89
N CYS A 23 -2.17 -12.65 14.17
CA CYS A 23 -2.65 -13.81 14.92
C CYS A 23 -1.91 -13.89 16.26
N GLY A 24 -2.66 -13.88 17.36
CA GLY A 24 -2.15 -14.12 18.71
C GLY A 24 -2.24 -15.60 19.07
N CYS A 25 -1.16 -16.14 19.60
CA CYS A 25 -1.08 -17.48 20.19
C CYS A 25 -0.45 -17.40 21.59
N ALA A 26 -0.34 -18.55 22.28
CA ALA A 26 0.26 -18.62 23.62
C ALA A 26 1.73 -18.12 23.66
N GLU A 27 2.41 -18.11 22.51
CA GLU A 27 3.82 -17.73 22.35
C GLU A 27 4.02 -16.25 21.95
N GLY A 28 2.92 -15.51 21.69
CA GLY A 28 2.98 -14.10 21.30
C GLY A 28 2.06 -13.75 20.13
N PHE A 29 2.42 -12.70 19.40
CA PHE A 29 1.70 -12.25 18.21
C PHE A 29 2.56 -12.44 16.96
N SER A 30 1.99 -13.04 15.92
CA SER A 30 2.55 -13.09 14.57
C SER A 30 1.80 -12.12 13.69
N ARG A 31 2.52 -11.26 12.96
CA ARG A 31 1.98 -10.28 12.02
C ARG A 31 2.51 -10.61 10.63
N ASP A 32 1.61 -10.83 9.69
CA ASP A 32 1.92 -11.09 8.29
C ASP A 32 1.29 -10.03 7.39
N SER A 33 2.02 -9.62 6.35
CA SER A 33 1.59 -8.57 5.42
C SER A 33 1.59 -9.12 4.00
N THR A 34 0.40 -9.27 3.44
CA THR A 34 0.20 -9.77 2.08
C THR A 34 -0.17 -8.62 1.15
N GLU A 35 0.57 -8.44 0.05
CA GLU A 35 0.14 -7.57 -1.05
C GLU A 35 -1.05 -8.22 -1.77
N ILE A 36 -2.20 -7.54 -1.77
CA ILE A 36 -3.43 -8.03 -2.41
C ILE A 36 -3.75 -7.33 -3.73
N GLN A 37 -3.12 -6.18 -4.00
CA GLN A 37 -3.25 -5.44 -5.24
C GLN A 37 -2.05 -4.51 -5.40
N ASN A 38 -1.52 -4.40 -6.62
CA ASN A 38 -0.54 -3.39 -7.03
C ASN A 38 -1.09 -2.66 -8.26
N ILE A 39 -1.05 -1.33 -8.24
CA ILE A 39 -1.46 -0.48 -9.37
C ILE A 39 -0.30 0.48 -9.68
N GLN A 40 0.28 0.35 -10.86
CA GLN A 40 1.22 1.34 -11.39
C GLN A 40 0.45 2.57 -11.86
N ILE A 41 0.75 3.73 -11.26
CA ILE A 41 0.11 5.03 -11.56
C ILE A 41 1.06 6.01 -12.27
N GLY A 42 2.34 5.68 -12.34
CA GLY A 42 3.36 6.43 -13.07
C GLY A 42 4.36 5.49 -13.72
N ASP A 43 4.76 5.82 -14.95
CA ASP A 43 5.71 5.05 -15.75
C ASP A 43 6.73 5.96 -16.44
N GLY A 44 7.99 5.56 -16.45
CA GLY A 44 9.14 6.36 -16.84
C GLY A 44 9.36 7.55 -15.90
N ASN A 45 10.37 8.39 -16.20
CA ASN A 45 10.75 9.57 -15.41
C ASN A 45 9.57 10.53 -15.16
N VAL A 46 8.81 10.26 -14.09
CA VAL A 46 7.51 10.88 -13.82
C VAL A 46 7.65 12.40 -13.71
N VAL A 47 6.70 13.12 -14.30
CA VAL A 47 6.72 14.58 -14.35
C VAL A 47 6.43 15.16 -12.96
N ARG A 48 7.20 16.18 -12.57
CA ARG A 48 7.04 16.89 -11.29
C ARG A 48 5.94 17.94 -11.39
N LYS A 49 5.38 18.34 -10.25
CA LYS A 49 4.36 19.39 -10.12
C LYS A 49 3.06 19.11 -10.92
N ILE A 50 2.81 17.85 -11.25
CA ILE A 50 1.56 17.40 -11.87
C ILE A 50 0.85 16.44 -10.92
N ALA A 51 -0.46 16.63 -10.77
CA ALA A 51 -1.29 15.74 -9.98
C ALA A 51 -1.55 14.44 -10.74
N ILE A 52 -1.13 13.33 -10.14
CA ILE A 52 -1.39 11.98 -10.59
C ILE A 52 -2.64 11.48 -9.84
N PRO A 53 -3.75 11.18 -10.56
CA PRO A 53 -4.96 10.66 -9.93
C PRO A 53 -4.74 9.23 -9.45
N ILE A 54 -5.30 8.90 -8.28
CA ILE A 54 -5.29 7.54 -7.73
C ILE A 54 -6.73 7.02 -7.73
N LEU A 55 -6.98 5.96 -8.48
CA LEU A 55 -8.24 5.23 -8.46
C LEU A 55 -7.94 3.76 -8.14
N MET A 56 -8.29 3.35 -6.93
CA MET A 56 -8.18 1.97 -6.48
C MET A 56 -9.56 1.38 -6.24
N LEU A 57 -9.91 0.35 -7.02
CA LEU A 57 -11.12 -0.44 -6.79
C LEU A 57 -10.79 -1.62 -5.88
N PHE A 58 -11.42 -1.67 -4.71
CA PHE A 58 -11.15 -2.73 -3.74
C PHE A 58 -11.60 -4.11 -4.25
N PRO A 59 -10.69 -5.11 -4.31
CA PRO A 59 -11.01 -6.44 -4.80
C PRO A 59 -11.92 -7.16 -3.81
N ARG A 60 -13.14 -7.50 -4.24
CA ARG A 60 -14.20 -8.06 -3.38
C ARG A 60 -13.80 -9.36 -2.66
N THR A 61 -12.96 -10.18 -3.29
CA THR A 61 -12.53 -11.48 -2.74
C THR A 61 -11.36 -11.38 -1.79
N PHE A 62 -10.64 -10.25 -1.77
CA PHE A 62 -9.43 -10.06 -0.96
C PHE A 62 -9.60 -9.00 0.14
N THR A 63 -10.72 -8.29 0.15
CA THR A 63 -11.04 -7.25 1.14
C THR A 63 -12.21 -7.65 2.03
N CYS A 64 -12.17 -7.18 3.27
CA CYS A 64 -13.23 -7.31 4.26
C CYS A 64 -13.20 -6.09 5.20
N PRO A 65 -14.18 -5.90 6.10
CA PRO A 65 -14.09 -4.87 7.11
C PRO A 65 -12.86 -5.07 8.00
N THR A 66 -12.21 -3.98 8.41
CA THR A 66 -11.13 -4.02 9.38
C THR A 66 -11.65 -4.65 10.68
N LEU A 67 -10.95 -5.70 11.13
CA LEU A 67 -11.30 -6.48 12.31
C LEU A 67 -10.23 -6.30 13.38
N LEU A 68 -10.63 -5.88 14.57
CA LEU A 68 -9.73 -5.67 15.70
C LEU A 68 -10.23 -6.46 16.91
N THR A 69 -9.72 -7.67 17.10
CA THR A 69 -9.97 -8.46 18.31
C THR A 69 -8.68 -8.64 19.11
N VAL A 70 -8.78 -9.27 20.29
CA VAL A 70 -7.63 -9.46 21.19
C VAL A 70 -6.57 -10.34 20.55
N ASN A 71 -6.97 -11.48 19.97
CA ASN A 71 -6.05 -12.49 19.45
C ASN A 71 -6.06 -12.58 17.91
N PHE A 72 -6.88 -11.80 17.22
CA PHE A 72 -6.94 -11.83 15.77
C PHE A 72 -7.31 -10.46 15.20
N LYS A 73 -6.48 -9.95 14.28
CA LYS A 73 -6.72 -8.68 13.61
C LYS A 73 -6.56 -8.83 12.11
N ILE A 74 -7.44 -8.17 11.38
CA ILE A 74 -7.30 -7.95 9.93
C ILE A 74 -7.30 -6.45 9.71
N GLU A 75 -6.16 -5.94 9.27
CA GLU A 75 -5.88 -4.54 9.01
C GLU A 75 -5.54 -4.36 7.53
N PHE A 76 -5.64 -3.13 7.05
CA PHE A 76 -5.31 -2.79 5.67
C PHE A 76 -4.39 -1.59 5.67
N GLU A 77 -3.36 -1.64 4.83
CA GLU A 77 -2.42 -0.54 4.62
C GLU A 77 -2.37 -0.22 3.14
N LEU A 78 -2.38 1.07 2.80
CA LEU A 78 -2.08 1.54 1.46
C LEU A 78 -0.60 1.91 1.43
N SER A 79 0.19 1.29 0.55
CA SER A 79 1.59 1.63 0.35
C SER A 79 1.75 2.42 -0.93
N ILE A 80 2.44 3.56 -0.88
CA ILE A 80 2.92 4.27 -2.07
C ILE A 80 4.38 3.87 -2.25
N VAL A 81 4.70 3.26 -3.39
CA VAL A 81 6.05 2.79 -3.72
C VAL A 81 6.60 3.60 -4.87
N LEU A 82 7.80 4.12 -4.70
CA LEU A 82 8.60 4.78 -5.71
C LEU A 82 9.76 3.86 -6.10
N VAL A 83 9.87 3.53 -7.37
CA VAL A 83 11.01 2.81 -7.93
C VAL A 83 11.84 3.79 -8.74
N PHE A 84 13.14 3.87 -8.46
CA PHE A 84 14.08 4.70 -9.22
C PHE A 84 14.72 3.91 -10.36
N GLU A 85 15.34 4.60 -11.33
CA GLU A 85 16.02 3.94 -12.46
C GLU A 85 17.20 3.05 -12.04
N ASP A 86 17.77 3.27 -10.85
CA ASP A 86 18.81 2.42 -10.27
C ASP A 86 18.26 1.27 -9.41
N ASP A 87 16.97 0.94 -9.59
CA ASP A 87 16.21 -0.12 -8.93
C ASP A 87 16.10 0.04 -7.40
N ARG A 88 16.48 1.19 -6.84
CA ARG A 88 16.15 1.52 -5.45
C ARG A 88 14.65 1.71 -5.29
N MET A 89 14.13 1.23 -4.18
CA MET A 89 12.72 1.36 -3.83
C MET A 89 12.57 2.14 -2.53
N VAL A 90 11.63 3.08 -2.51
CA VAL A 90 11.20 3.79 -1.31
C VAL A 90 9.70 3.62 -1.20
N SER A 91 9.21 3.24 -0.02
CA SER A 91 7.78 3.09 0.22
C SER A 91 7.33 3.80 1.49
N GLU A 92 6.09 4.27 1.47
CA GLU A 92 5.42 4.83 2.64
C GLU A 92 4.06 4.15 2.82
N ASN A 93 3.80 3.65 4.03
CA ASN A 93 2.60 2.89 4.36
C ASN A 93 1.63 3.74 5.17
N PHE A 94 0.37 3.74 4.76
CA PHE A 94 -0.73 4.45 5.39
C PHE A 94 -1.79 3.46 5.87
N PRO A 95 -2.10 3.38 7.17
CA PRO A 95 -3.18 2.52 7.64
C PRO A 95 -4.53 3.03 7.15
N ILE A 96 -5.37 2.13 6.64
CA ILE A 96 -6.74 2.44 6.20
C ILE A 96 -7.74 1.55 6.92
N LYS A 97 -8.92 2.12 7.22
CA LYS A 97 -10.02 1.39 7.85
C LYS A 97 -11.10 1.08 6.83
N LEU A 98 -11.35 -0.20 6.58
CA LEU A 98 -12.45 -0.65 5.73
C LEU A 98 -13.68 -0.96 6.60
N THR A 99 -14.85 -0.50 6.16
CA THR A 99 -16.13 -0.71 6.86
C THR A 99 -17.17 -1.27 5.89
N ARG A 100 -18.06 -2.13 6.38
CA ARG A 100 -19.25 -2.58 5.65
C ARG A 100 -20.49 -2.01 6.35
N TYR A 101 -21.32 -1.32 5.57
CA TYR A 101 -22.63 -0.81 5.99
C TYR A 101 -23.74 -1.77 5.55
#